data_AF-A0A0C9QYK1-F1
#
_entry.id   AF-A0A0C9QYK1-F1
#
_cell.length_a   1.000
_cell.length_b   1.000
_cell.length_c   1.000
_cell.angle_alpha   90.00
_cell.angle_beta   90.00
_cell.angle_gamma   90.00
#
_symmetry.space_group_name_H-M   'P 1'
#
loop_
_entity.id
_entity.type
_entity.pdbx_description
1 polymer ?
#
loop_
_entity_poly.entity_id
_entity_poly.type
_entity_poly.pdbx_seq_one_letter_code
_entity_poly.pdbx_strand_id
1 'polypeptide(L)'
;MALFVRGTANKSQFMMNLCCNLSSNQCRLRKSSSVFDNLWFLTECRRIATTGVNTIIPTSKLISDKKCDVVEPSAGVFDRFMSARRRESKRTVIIQVQSPDSYNDLYSYCTEFGPVSNMYHYVVAKTAHFFLVEFKDVESHKAVLAAATLINHQEVIPTYSYMLWFRNAPKKSKKILENIPPVVRGNDDKSEEKIYPDLLAIKSISEQMELLYDSWKLDDISTRLRFVTALQMERNLTSLFPNIVILPFGSSVNSFGKRGCDLDLVMTLDGEKREKTTSRFVFQTKSS
;
A
#
# COMPACT_ATOMS: atom_id res chain seq x y z
N MET A 1 6.45 19.35 -9.02
CA MET A 1 7.70 18.53 -9.07
C MET A 1 7.31 17.08 -8.78
N ALA A 2 7.71 16.13 -9.63
CA ALA A 2 7.37 14.71 -9.44
C ALA A 2 8.60 13.93 -8.98
N LEU A 3 8.47 13.18 -7.89
CA LEU A 3 9.51 12.28 -7.41
C LEU A 3 9.17 10.86 -7.84
N PHE A 4 10.14 10.17 -8.45
CA PHE A 4 9.97 8.80 -8.89
C PHE A 4 10.64 7.85 -7.89
N VAL A 5 9.85 6.90 -7.41
CA VAL A 5 10.32 5.83 -6.53
C VAL A 5 10.19 4.52 -7.27
N ARG A 6 11.29 3.78 -7.39
CA ARG A 6 11.29 2.41 -7.91
C ARG A 6 11.60 1.45 -6.76
N GLY A 7 10.72 0.47 -6.57
CA GLY A 7 10.89 -0.60 -5.58
C GLY A 7 10.87 -1.98 -6.25
N THR A 8 11.82 -2.83 -5.86
CA THR A 8 11.85 -4.24 -6.25
C THR A 8 11.15 -5.07 -5.16
N ALA A 9 10.17 -5.89 -5.53
CA ALA A 9 9.39 -6.70 -4.59
C ALA A 9 9.93 -8.14 -4.46
N ASN A 10 11.25 -8.33 -4.52
CA ASN A 10 11.86 -9.65 -4.45
C ASN A 10 12.89 -9.72 -3.33
N LYS A 11 12.57 -10.53 -2.31
CA LYS A 11 13.29 -10.79 -1.03
C LYS A 11 13.15 -9.69 0.01
N SER A 12 12.26 -9.89 0.98
CA SER A 12 12.29 -9.43 2.40
C SER A 12 12.87 -8.05 2.81
N GLN A 13 13.18 -7.17 1.86
CA GLN A 13 13.80 -5.87 2.02
C GLN A 13 13.20 -4.96 0.95
N PHE A 14 12.37 -4.02 1.40
CA PHE A 14 11.84 -2.98 0.53
C PHE A 14 12.93 -1.93 0.29
N MET A 15 13.63 -2.00 -0.84
CA MET A 15 14.62 -0.99 -1.23
C MET A 15 13.92 0.13 -2.01
N MET A 16 13.90 1.35 -1.45
CA MET A 16 13.46 2.56 -2.15
C MET A 16 14.63 3.23 -2.86
N ASN A 17 14.61 3.25 -4.18
CA ASN A 17 15.49 4.14 -4.96
C ASN A 17 14.71 5.41 -5.32
N LEU A 18 15.09 6.53 -4.71
CA LEU A 18 14.57 7.87 -5.01
C LEU A 18 15.40 8.46 -6.16
N CYS A 19 14.80 8.61 -7.33
CA CYS A 19 15.42 9.33 -8.45
C CYS A 19 14.78 10.71 -8.59
N CYS A 20 15.55 11.76 -8.31
CA CYS A 20 15.18 13.14 -8.58
C CYS A 20 15.74 13.57 -9.94
N ASN A 21 14.88 13.92 -10.90
CA ASN A 21 15.28 14.71 -12.07
C ASN A 21 15.42 16.18 -11.63
N LEU A 22 16.55 16.52 -11.03
CA LEU A 22 16.98 17.92 -10.90
C LEU A 22 17.73 18.31 -12.17
N SER A 23 17.22 19.34 -12.86
CA SER A 23 17.90 19.94 -14.00
C SER A 23 19.32 20.34 -13.62
N SER A 24 20.25 19.95 -14.48
CA SER A 24 21.68 20.20 -14.45
C SER A 24 22.10 21.57 -13.90
N ASN A 25 22.71 21.56 -12.71
CA ASN A 25 23.95 22.28 -12.46
C ASN A 25 24.81 21.43 -11.53
N GLN A 26 26.05 21.21 -11.95
CA GLN A 26 27.01 20.28 -11.34
C GLN A 26 27.21 20.53 -9.85
N CYS A 27 26.83 19.56 -9.01
CA CYS A 27 27.45 19.37 -7.71
C CYS A 27 28.14 18.00 -7.69
N ARG A 28 29.45 18.00 -7.94
CA ARG A 28 30.33 16.88 -7.58
C ARG A 28 30.29 16.72 -6.06
N LEU A 29 29.63 15.68 -5.55
CA LEU A 29 29.81 15.26 -4.17
C LEU A 29 31.15 14.52 -4.06
N ARG A 30 32.11 15.13 -3.35
CA ARG A 30 33.29 14.43 -2.84
C ARG A 30 32.84 13.38 -1.83
N LYS A 31 33.44 12.19 -1.90
CA LYS A 31 33.41 11.20 -0.82
C LYS A 31 33.91 11.85 0.47
N SER A 32 33.09 11.90 1.52
CA SER A 32 33.54 12.08 2.89
C SER A 32 32.48 11.60 3.88
N SER A 33 32.93 10.69 4.74
CA SER A 33 32.43 10.15 6.01
C SER A 33 31.37 10.92 6.83
N SER A 34 30.52 10.12 7.49
CA SER A 34 29.81 10.32 8.77
C SER A 34 28.86 11.52 8.90
N VAL A 35 27.56 11.25 8.74
CA VAL A 35 26.47 12.14 9.14
C VAL A 35 26.03 11.76 10.55
N PHE A 36 26.61 12.35 11.59
CA PHE A 36 26.00 12.54 12.92
C PHE A 36 26.88 13.48 13.75
N ASP A 37 26.83 14.78 13.46
CA ASP A 37 27.30 15.81 14.38
C ASP A 37 26.28 16.94 14.41
N ASN A 38 25.24 16.77 15.21
CA ASN A 38 24.33 17.85 15.64
C ASN A 38 23.93 17.61 17.10
N LEU A 39 24.94 17.53 17.97
CA LEU A 39 24.79 17.25 19.39
C LEU A 39 24.11 18.40 20.18
N TRP A 40 24.04 19.61 19.61
CA TRP A 40 23.40 20.78 20.24
C TRP A 40 21.86 20.67 20.23
N PHE A 41 21.25 20.17 19.15
CA PHE A 41 19.78 20.15 19.04
C PHE A 41 19.14 19.10 19.98
N LEU A 42 19.86 18.02 20.28
CA LEU A 42 19.38 16.95 21.16
C LEU A 42 19.46 17.29 22.65
N THR A 43 20.33 18.25 23.05
CA THR A 43 20.46 18.63 24.46
C THR A 43 19.29 19.49 24.93
N GLU A 44 18.74 20.35 24.06
CA GLU A 44 17.63 21.24 24.41
C GLU A 44 16.29 20.49 24.53
N CYS A 45 16.04 19.51 23.66
CA CYS A 45 14.85 18.65 23.76
C CYS A 45 14.83 17.80 25.04
N ARG A 46 15.99 17.52 25.64
CA ARG A 46 16.09 16.77 26.90
C ARG A 46 15.67 17.60 28.12
N ARG A 47 15.73 18.93 28.04
CA ARG A 47 15.37 19.85 29.13
C ARG A 47 13.85 20.09 29.22
N ILE A 48 13.11 19.88 28.13
CA ILE A 48 11.65 20.05 28.08
C ILE A 48 10.90 18.79 28.59
N ALA A 49 11.57 17.64 28.68
CA ALA A 49 10.94 16.35 28.98
C ALA A 49 10.85 15.97 30.48
N THR A 50 11.31 16.81 31.42
CA THR A 50 11.36 16.48 32.86
C THR A 50 10.23 17.05 33.72
N THR A 51 9.17 17.57 33.12
CA THR A 51 7.91 17.82 33.85
C THR A 51 6.86 16.86 33.35
N GLY A 52 6.24 16.11 34.26
CA GLY A 52 5.31 15.03 33.96
C GLY A 52 4.20 15.47 33.02
N VAL A 53 4.36 15.15 31.74
CA VAL A 53 3.30 15.28 30.75
C VAL A 53 2.51 13.98 30.81
N ASN A 54 1.30 14.04 31.37
CA ASN A 54 0.27 13.04 31.13
C ASN A 54 0.28 12.72 29.64
N THR A 55 0.42 11.45 29.28
CA THR A 55 0.47 10.99 27.89
C THR A 55 -0.81 11.45 27.18
N ILE A 56 -0.78 12.64 26.59
CA ILE A 56 -1.75 13.08 25.62
C ILE A 56 -1.45 12.19 24.42
N ILE A 57 -2.21 11.10 24.31
CA ILE A 57 -2.33 10.34 23.08
C ILE A 57 -2.58 11.40 22.01
N PRO A 58 -1.65 11.60 21.05
CA PRO A 58 -2.01 12.34 19.87
C PRO A 58 -3.04 11.45 19.21
N THR A 59 -4.32 11.75 19.44
CA THR A 59 -5.34 11.43 18.47
C THR A 59 -4.90 12.20 17.24
N SER A 60 -4.07 11.55 16.41
CA SER A 60 -4.08 11.81 14.99
C SER A 60 -5.54 11.59 14.62
N LYS A 61 -6.31 12.69 14.68
CA LYS A 61 -7.63 12.76 14.09
C LYS A 61 -7.42 12.15 12.73
N LEU A 62 -8.00 10.97 12.52
CA LEU A 62 -8.19 10.38 11.21
C LEU A 62 -8.64 11.55 10.34
N ILE A 63 -7.71 12.07 9.55
CA ILE A 63 -7.97 13.23 8.70
C ILE A 63 -9.19 12.79 7.92
N SER A 64 -10.32 13.48 8.14
CA SER A 64 -11.57 13.14 7.50
C SER A 64 -11.28 13.14 6.01
N ASP A 65 -11.37 11.97 5.37
CA ASP A 65 -11.30 11.84 3.92
C ASP A 65 -12.53 12.59 3.34
N LYS A 66 -12.44 13.91 3.22
CA LYS A 66 -13.48 14.72 2.60
C LYS A 66 -13.26 14.72 1.09
N LYS A 67 -14.14 13.97 0.42
CA LYS A 67 -14.61 14.04 -0.97
C LYS A 67 -13.59 14.59 -1.97
N CYS A 68 -12.68 13.73 -2.43
CA CYS A 68 -11.81 14.01 -3.58
C CYS A 68 -12.04 13.03 -4.75
N ASP A 69 -12.96 12.06 -4.62
CA ASP A 69 -13.11 10.99 -5.62
C ASP A 69 -14.46 11.02 -6.37
N VAL A 70 -15.05 12.21 -6.59
CA VAL A 70 -16.12 12.34 -7.61
C VAL A 70 -15.43 12.58 -8.94
N VAL A 71 -15.29 11.51 -9.71
CA VAL A 71 -14.79 11.58 -11.08
C VAL A 71 -15.75 12.44 -11.89
N GLU A 72 -15.26 13.53 -12.48
CA GLU A 72 -16.07 14.31 -13.42
C GLU A 72 -16.53 13.42 -14.60
N PRO A 73 -17.75 13.60 -15.13
CA PRO A 73 -18.28 12.76 -16.21
C PRO A 73 -17.42 12.68 -17.49
N SER A 74 -16.46 13.60 -17.64
CA SER A 74 -15.53 13.73 -18.77
C SER A 74 -14.21 12.96 -18.61
N ALA A 75 -13.94 12.33 -17.46
CA ALA A 75 -12.66 11.68 -17.21
C ALA A 75 -12.42 10.48 -18.14
N GLY A 76 -11.18 10.34 -18.63
CA GLY A 76 -10.81 9.29 -19.56
C GLY A 76 -10.96 7.88 -18.97
N VAL A 77 -10.94 6.86 -19.83
CA VAL A 77 -11.02 5.45 -19.41
C VAL A 77 -9.90 5.11 -18.41
N PHE A 78 -8.69 5.62 -18.65
CA PHE A 78 -7.54 5.43 -17.78
C PHE A 78 -7.73 6.08 -16.40
N ASP A 79 -8.22 7.32 -16.36
CA ASP A 79 -8.45 8.03 -15.10
C ASP A 79 -9.51 7.30 -14.24
N ARG A 80 -10.59 6.82 -14.87
CA ARG A 80 -11.60 6.00 -14.19
C ARG A 80 -11.01 4.72 -13.61
N PHE A 81 -10.14 4.04 -14.34
CA PHE A 81 -9.42 2.87 -13.84
C PHE A 81 -8.55 3.23 -12.63
N MET A 82 -7.73 4.29 -12.73
CA MET A 82 -6.86 4.74 -11.64
C MET A 82 -7.66 5.12 -10.39
N SER A 83 -8.73 5.91 -10.55
CA SER A 83 -9.63 6.30 -9.45
C SER A 83 -10.35 5.09 -8.84
N ALA A 84 -10.76 4.13 -9.66
CA ALA A 84 -11.41 2.91 -9.17
C ALA A 84 -10.46 2.10 -8.29
N ARG A 85 -9.26 1.78 -8.79
CA ARG A 85 -8.26 0.98 -8.06
C ARG A 85 -7.80 1.67 -6.78
N ARG A 86 -7.62 2.99 -6.83
CA ARG A 86 -7.30 3.77 -5.64
C ARG A 86 -8.41 3.73 -4.58
N ARG A 87 -9.68 3.76 -4.98
CA ARG A 87 -10.82 3.65 -4.05
C ARG A 87 -10.91 2.26 -3.42
N GLU A 88 -10.69 1.21 -4.20
CA GLU A 88 -10.60 -0.16 -3.69
C GLU A 88 -9.51 -0.26 -2.61
N SER A 89 -8.33 0.33 -2.83
CA SER A 89 -7.24 0.32 -1.86
C SER A 89 -7.55 1.08 -0.56
N LYS A 90 -8.35 2.15 -0.61
CA LYS A 90 -8.75 2.92 0.60
C LYS A 90 -9.66 2.13 1.57
N ARG A 91 -10.22 1.02 1.11
CA ARG A 91 -11.11 0.13 1.88
C ARG A 91 -10.57 -1.31 1.95
N THR A 92 -9.28 -1.50 1.68
CA THR A 92 -8.63 -2.82 1.68
C THR A 92 -7.57 -2.90 2.78
N VAL A 93 -7.59 -3.97 3.56
CA VAL A 93 -6.51 -4.34 4.48
C VAL A 93 -5.82 -5.63 4.01
N ILE A 94 -4.53 -5.74 4.27
CA ILE A 94 -3.73 -6.95 4.00
C ILE A 94 -3.54 -7.67 5.33
N ILE A 95 -3.96 -8.93 5.41
CA ILE A 95 -3.93 -9.69 6.65
C ILE A 95 -3.10 -10.95 6.46
N GLN A 96 -1.99 -11.06 7.19
CA GLN A 96 -1.22 -12.29 7.25
C GLN A 96 -1.91 -13.29 8.17
N VAL A 97 -2.01 -14.54 7.71
CA VAL A 97 -2.59 -15.65 8.47
C VAL A 97 -1.59 -16.81 8.56
N GLN A 98 -1.82 -17.71 9.53
CA GLN A 98 -0.97 -18.89 9.71
C GLN A 98 -1.19 -19.93 8.61
N SER A 99 -2.44 -20.11 8.16
CA SER A 99 -2.81 -21.12 7.16
C SER A 99 -4.00 -20.65 6.32
N PRO A 100 -4.21 -21.19 5.11
CA PRO A 100 -5.40 -20.90 4.30
C PRO A 100 -6.71 -21.30 5.01
N ASP A 101 -6.68 -22.25 5.94
CA ASP A 101 -7.84 -22.70 6.70
C ASP A 101 -8.37 -21.64 7.68
N SER A 102 -7.57 -20.60 7.96
CA SER A 102 -7.98 -19.45 8.75
C SER A 102 -9.03 -18.58 8.05
N TYR A 103 -9.35 -18.88 6.78
CA TYR A 103 -10.25 -18.08 5.96
C TYR A 103 -11.61 -17.82 6.61
N ASN A 104 -12.30 -18.87 7.07
CA ASN A 104 -13.65 -18.74 7.64
C ASN A 104 -13.62 -17.93 8.95
N ASP A 105 -12.63 -18.19 9.80
CA ASP A 105 -12.48 -17.49 11.08
C ASP A 105 -12.12 -16.01 10.84
N LEU A 106 -11.27 -15.73 9.84
CA LEU A 106 -10.91 -14.37 9.42
C LEU A 106 -12.12 -13.63 8.86
N TYR A 107 -12.86 -14.24 7.93
CA TYR A 107 -14.07 -13.64 7.36
C TYR A 107 -15.08 -13.30 8.45
N SER A 108 -15.33 -14.24 9.36
CA SER A 108 -16.20 -14.04 10.53
C SER A 108 -15.79 -12.80 11.33
N TYR A 109 -14.51 -12.71 11.66
CA TYR A 109 -13.98 -11.58 12.44
C TYR A 109 -14.08 -10.26 11.68
N CYS A 110 -13.75 -10.23 10.39
CA CYS A 110 -13.86 -9.03 9.56
C CYS A 110 -15.30 -8.53 9.47
N THR A 111 -16.30 -9.42 9.40
CA THR A 111 -17.71 -9.03 9.33
C THR A 111 -18.23 -8.32 10.59
N GLU A 112 -17.54 -8.45 11.73
CA GLU A 112 -17.87 -7.70 12.96
C GLU A 112 -17.61 -6.19 12.80
N PHE A 113 -16.70 -5.80 11.89
CA PHE A 113 -16.35 -4.39 11.64
C PHE A 113 -17.17 -3.77 10.50
N GLY A 114 -17.76 -4.61 9.65
CA GLY A 114 -18.65 -4.19 8.58
C GLY A 114 -18.65 -5.13 7.38
N PRO A 115 -19.45 -4.82 6.34
CA PRO A 115 -19.66 -5.72 5.22
C PRO A 115 -18.41 -5.88 4.35
N VAL A 116 -17.96 -7.11 4.21
CA VAL A 116 -16.87 -7.49 3.30
C VAL A 116 -17.41 -7.57 1.88
N SER A 117 -16.72 -6.95 0.93
CA SER A 117 -17.01 -7.02 -0.50
C SER A 117 -16.32 -8.24 -1.14
N ASN A 118 -15.00 -8.33 -1.01
CA ASN A 118 -14.19 -9.37 -1.64
C ASN A 118 -13.04 -9.81 -0.72
N MET A 119 -12.60 -11.05 -0.87
CA MET A 119 -11.38 -11.57 -0.25
C MET A 119 -10.51 -12.28 -1.26
N TYR A 120 -9.23 -11.89 -1.30
CA TYR A 120 -8.24 -12.45 -2.22
C TYR A 120 -7.14 -13.14 -1.44
N HIS A 121 -6.84 -14.39 -1.78
CA HIS A 121 -5.74 -15.15 -1.17
C HIS A 121 -4.48 -15.02 -2.01
N TYR A 122 -3.41 -14.63 -1.35
CA TYR A 122 -2.09 -14.43 -1.93
C TYR A 122 -1.04 -15.17 -1.10
N VAL A 123 -0.10 -15.84 -1.77
CA VAL A 123 0.94 -16.63 -1.12
C VAL A 123 2.30 -16.09 -1.50
N VAL A 124 3.14 -15.83 -0.50
CA VAL A 124 4.52 -15.39 -0.68
C VAL A 124 5.46 -16.53 -0.30
N ALA A 125 6.46 -16.77 -1.14
CA ALA A 125 7.51 -17.77 -0.91
C ALA A 125 6.98 -19.18 -0.58
N LYS A 126 5.78 -19.52 -1.06
CA LYS A 126 5.08 -20.80 -0.84
C LYS A 126 4.73 -21.13 0.62
N THR A 127 4.97 -20.23 1.56
CA THR A 127 4.80 -20.51 3.00
C THR A 127 4.01 -19.44 3.74
N ALA A 128 4.11 -18.17 3.32
CA ALA A 128 3.41 -17.07 3.99
C ALA A 128 2.08 -16.80 3.28
N HIS A 129 0.98 -16.92 4.03
CA HIS A 129 -0.37 -16.72 3.52
C HIS A 129 -0.90 -15.33 3.89
N PHE A 130 -1.44 -14.64 2.90
CA PHE A 130 -2.05 -13.32 3.04
C PHE A 130 -3.45 -13.32 2.45
N PHE A 131 -4.33 -12.56 3.08
CA PHE A 131 -5.64 -12.22 2.56
C PHE A 131 -5.74 -10.71 2.36
N LEU A 132 -6.10 -10.28 1.16
CA LEU A 132 -6.57 -8.92 0.94
C LEU A 132 -8.06 -8.92 1.22
N VAL A 133 -8.47 -8.17 2.23
CA VAL A 133 -9.88 -8.03 2.61
C VAL A 133 -10.36 -6.66 2.19
N GLU A 134 -11.22 -6.63 1.16
CA GLU A 134 -11.83 -5.40 0.66
C GLU A 134 -13.23 -5.25 1.27
N PHE A 135 -13.45 -4.17 2.01
CA PHE A 135 -14.75 -3.80 2.58
C PHE A 135 -15.61 -3.04 1.57
N LYS A 136 -16.93 -2.98 1.79
CA LYS A 136 -17.81 -2.16 0.93
C LYS A 136 -17.58 -0.66 1.14
N ASP A 137 -17.28 -0.26 2.37
CA ASP A 137 -17.12 1.13 2.81
C ASP A 137 -15.79 1.39 3.52
N VAL A 138 -15.40 2.67 3.57
CA VAL A 138 -14.11 3.11 4.15
C VAL A 138 -14.17 3.12 5.68
N GLU A 139 -15.38 3.25 6.23
CA GLU A 139 -15.68 3.29 7.66
C GLU A 139 -15.37 1.94 8.31
N SER A 140 -15.75 0.83 7.68
CA SER A 140 -15.39 -0.54 8.09
C SER A 140 -13.88 -0.74 8.13
N HIS A 141 -13.17 -0.28 7.10
CA HIS A 141 -11.70 -0.29 7.08
C HIS A 141 -11.11 0.52 8.24
N LYS A 142 -11.64 1.72 8.52
CA LYS A 142 -11.22 2.54 9.67
C LYS A 142 -11.50 1.84 11.00
N ALA A 143 -12.63 1.16 11.14
CA ALA A 143 -12.98 0.40 12.34
C ALA A 143 -11.99 -0.75 12.59
N VAL A 144 -11.60 -1.49 11.54
CA VAL A 144 -10.55 -2.51 11.63
C VAL A 144 -9.23 -1.93 12.12
N LEU A 145 -8.77 -0.83 11.52
CA LEU A 145 -7.51 -0.20 11.92
C LEU A 145 -7.56 0.38 13.34
N ALA A 146 -8.71 0.89 13.78
CA ALA A 146 -8.89 1.40 15.14
C ALA A 146 -8.93 0.29 16.20
N ALA A 147 -9.41 -0.90 15.83
CA ALA A 147 -9.42 -2.08 16.70
C ALA A 147 -8.08 -2.84 16.71
N ALA A 148 -7.22 -2.62 15.72
CA ALA A 148 -5.90 -3.22 15.65
C ALA A 148 -5.01 -2.74 16.81
N THR A 149 -4.19 -3.64 17.34
CA THR A 149 -3.28 -3.35 18.45
C THR A 149 -1.83 -3.43 18.01
N LEU A 150 -1.00 -2.57 18.59
CA LEU A 150 0.45 -2.62 18.40
C LEU A 150 1.05 -3.71 19.29
N ILE A 151 2.02 -4.44 18.76
CA ILE A 151 2.78 -5.40 19.55
C ILE A 151 3.65 -4.64 20.54
N ASN A 152 3.47 -4.93 21.84
CA ASN A 152 4.26 -4.32 22.91
C ASN A 152 5.59 -5.08 23.08
N HIS A 153 6.53 -4.85 22.16
CA HIS A 153 7.91 -5.33 22.26
C HIS A 153 8.87 -4.13 22.20
N GLN A 154 9.94 -4.19 23.01
CA GLN A 154 10.89 -3.08 23.18
C GLN A 154 11.68 -2.73 21.90
N GLU A 155 11.65 -3.59 20.88
CA GLU A 155 12.44 -3.44 19.65
C GLU A 155 11.58 -3.16 18.40
N VAL A 156 10.32 -2.73 18.56
CA VAL A 156 9.41 -2.49 17.44
C VAL A 156 9.09 -1.00 17.30
N ILE A 157 9.23 -0.48 16.09
CA ILE A 157 8.77 0.87 15.76
C ILE A 157 7.24 0.85 15.62
N PRO A 158 6.50 1.59 16.47
CA PRO A 158 5.05 1.61 16.40
C PRO A 158 4.61 2.39 15.17
N THR A 159 4.12 1.67 14.14
CA THR A 159 3.58 2.29 12.93
C THR A 159 2.20 1.73 12.61
N TYR A 160 1.30 2.62 12.20
CA TYR A 160 0.02 2.22 11.65
C TYR A 160 0.23 1.78 10.20
N SER A 161 -0.20 0.57 9.88
CA SER A 161 -0.05 -0.03 8.56
C SER A 161 -1.35 -0.72 8.16
N TYR A 162 -1.61 -0.78 6.86
CA TYR A 162 -2.73 -1.55 6.31
C TYR A 162 -2.42 -3.05 6.30
N MET A 163 -1.19 -3.43 6.67
CA MET A 163 -0.78 -4.80 6.88
C MET A 163 -0.91 -5.21 8.35
N LEU A 164 -1.72 -6.22 8.61
CA LEU A 164 -2.07 -6.72 9.93
C LEU A 164 -1.74 -8.21 10.05
N TRP A 165 -1.64 -8.70 11.29
CA TRP A 165 -1.49 -10.12 11.59
C TRP A 165 -2.75 -10.64 12.27
N PHE A 166 -3.32 -11.72 11.72
CA PHE A 166 -4.42 -12.42 12.35
C PHE A 166 -3.89 -13.48 13.32
N ARG A 167 -4.08 -13.23 14.61
CA ARG A 167 -3.65 -14.15 15.67
C ARG A 167 -4.75 -15.17 15.91
N ASN A 168 -4.35 -16.41 16.20
CA ASN A 168 -5.27 -17.40 16.74
C ASN A 168 -5.69 -16.98 18.15
N ALA A 169 -6.91 -16.47 18.28
CA ALA A 169 -7.56 -16.27 19.57
C ALA A 169 -8.21 -17.60 20.03
N PRO A 170 -8.34 -17.84 21.35
CA PRO A 170 -9.10 -18.97 21.85
C PRO A 170 -10.54 -18.91 21.32
N LYS A 171 -10.98 -20.01 20.71
CA LYS A 171 -12.23 -20.10 19.94
C LYS A 171 -13.44 -19.77 20.82
N LYS A 172 -14.15 -18.68 20.52
CA LYS A 172 -15.57 -18.55 20.89
C LYS A 172 -16.39 -19.43 19.94
N SER A 173 -17.60 -19.83 20.36
CA SER A 173 -18.47 -20.72 19.58
C SER A 173 -18.59 -20.26 18.13
N LYS A 174 -18.31 -21.17 17.18
CA LYS A 174 -18.37 -20.88 15.75
C LYS A 174 -19.81 -20.52 15.37
N LYS A 175 -20.06 -19.28 14.97
CA LYS A 175 -21.28 -18.95 14.23
C LYS A 175 -21.15 -19.58 12.84
N ILE A 176 -22.13 -20.38 12.46
CA ILE A 176 -22.24 -20.87 11.08
C ILE A 176 -22.60 -19.66 10.24
N LEU A 177 -21.69 -19.27 9.35
CA LEU A 177 -21.94 -18.20 8.39
C LEU A 177 -22.49 -18.81 7.11
N GLU A 178 -23.68 -18.37 6.73
CA GLU A 178 -24.25 -18.60 5.40
C GLU A 178 -23.71 -17.52 4.45
N ASN A 179 -23.46 -17.88 3.18
CA ASN A 179 -23.01 -16.99 2.11
C ASN A 179 -21.59 -16.41 2.24
N ILE A 180 -20.61 -17.25 2.60
CA ILE A 180 -19.19 -16.87 2.55
C ILE A 180 -18.78 -16.69 1.07
N PRO A 181 -18.24 -15.51 0.68
CA PRO A 181 -17.83 -15.28 -0.71
C PRO A 181 -16.70 -16.23 -1.12
N PRO A 182 -16.59 -16.64 -2.38
CA PRO A 182 -15.47 -17.47 -2.81
C PRO A 182 -14.15 -16.71 -2.68
N VAL A 183 -13.12 -17.40 -2.19
CA VAL A 183 -11.75 -16.87 -2.18
C VAL A 183 -11.20 -16.85 -3.59
N VAL A 184 -10.89 -15.66 -4.09
CA VAL A 184 -10.15 -15.51 -5.34
C VAL A 184 -8.68 -15.76 -5.04
N ARG A 185 -8.12 -16.82 -5.62
CA ARG A 185 -6.69 -17.16 -5.47
C ARG A 185 -5.88 -16.46 -6.55
N GLY A 186 -4.71 -15.95 -6.16
CA GLY A 186 -3.68 -15.53 -7.11
C GLY A 186 -3.28 -16.69 -7.99
N ASN A 187 -2.95 -16.40 -9.25
CA ASN A 187 -2.37 -17.42 -10.11
C ASN A 187 -0.93 -17.66 -9.68
N ASP A 188 -0.55 -18.93 -9.50
CA ASP A 188 0.85 -19.28 -9.28
C ASP A 188 1.69 -18.88 -10.50
N ASP A 189 2.91 -18.40 -10.26
CA ASP A 189 3.89 -18.18 -11.31
C ASP A 189 4.24 -19.55 -11.92
N LYS A 190 3.75 -19.78 -13.14
CA LYS A 190 4.21 -20.89 -13.94
C LYS A 190 5.66 -20.59 -14.36
N SER A 191 6.59 -21.44 -13.93
CA SER A 191 7.98 -21.38 -14.39
C SER A 191 8.04 -21.60 -15.90
N GLU A 192 9.09 -21.07 -16.54
CA GLU A 192 9.34 -21.28 -17.98
C GLU A 192 9.32 -22.77 -18.35
N GLU A 193 9.94 -23.60 -17.50
CA GLU A 193 9.97 -25.06 -17.63
C GLU A 193 8.58 -25.70 -17.66
N LYS A 194 7.59 -25.11 -16.97
CA LYS A 194 6.22 -25.62 -16.93
C LYS A 194 5.37 -25.16 -18.12
N ILE A 195 5.68 -24.00 -18.70
CA ILE A 195 4.93 -23.44 -19.83
C ILE A 195 5.42 -24.03 -21.16
N TYR A 196 6.72 -24.35 -21.26
CA TYR A 196 7.32 -24.82 -22.50
C TYR A 196 6.60 -26.03 -23.13
N PRO A 197 6.23 -27.09 -22.37
CA PRO A 197 5.46 -28.20 -22.92
C PRO A 197 4.06 -27.79 -23.40
N ASP A 198 3.39 -26.90 -22.67
CA ASP A 198 2.06 -26.38 -23.05
C ASP A 198 2.13 -25.64 -24.40
N LEU A 199 3.18 -24.85 -24.63
CA LEU A 199 3.40 -24.13 -25.89
C LEU A 199 3.66 -25.08 -27.06
N LEU A 200 4.46 -26.13 -26.86
CA LEU A 200 4.75 -27.12 -27.91
C LEU A 200 3.52 -27.91 -28.36
N ALA A 201 2.55 -28.10 -27.47
CA ALA A 201 1.31 -28.80 -27.78
C ALA A 201 0.35 -27.97 -28.66
N ILE A 202 0.51 -26.65 -28.69
CA ILE A 202 -0.35 -25.73 -29.45
C ILE A 202 0.15 -25.61 -30.90
N LYS A 203 -0.79 -25.70 -31.85
CA LYS A 203 -0.50 -25.68 -33.29
C LYS A 203 -0.38 -24.27 -33.90
N SER A 204 -1.09 -23.30 -33.32
CA SER A 204 -1.12 -21.93 -33.83
C SER A 204 -0.16 -21.02 -33.05
N ILE A 205 0.65 -20.23 -33.76
CA ILE A 205 1.52 -19.21 -33.14
C ILE A 205 0.67 -18.19 -32.37
N SER A 206 -0.52 -17.84 -32.87
CA SER A 206 -1.42 -16.91 -32.18
C SER A 206 -1.86 -17.45 -30.82
N GLU A 207 -2.26 -18.73 -30.77
CA GLU A 207 -2.66 -19.39 -29.52
C GLU A 207 -1.48 -19.55 -28.55
N GLN A 208 -0.26 -19.77 -29.06
CA GLN A 208 0.96 -19.79 -28.25
C GLN A 208 1.22 -18.41 -27.61
N MET A 209 1.04 -17.32 -28.38
CA MET A 209 1.20 -15.96 -27.89
C MET A 209 0.17 -15.61 -26.82
N GLU A 210 -1.09 -15.99 -27.02
CA GLU A 210 -2.17 -15.81 -26.04
C GLU A 210 -1.90 -16.56 -24.74
N LEU A 211 -1.52 -17.84 -24.83
CA LEU A 211 -1.15 -18.64 -23.64
C LEU A 211 0.02 -18.00 -22.88
N LEU A 212 1.04 -17.54 -23.58
CA LEU A 212 2.20 -16.90 -22.97
C LEU A 212 1.81 -15.59 -22.28
N TYR A 213 1.01 -14.76 -22.95
CA TYR A 213 0.50 -13.51 -22.39
C TYR A 213 -0.33 -13.77 -21.13
N ASP A 214 -1.30 -14.68 -21.17
CA ASP A 214 -2.17 -14.98 -20.03
C ASP A 214 -1.42 -15.61 -18.85
N SER A 215 -0.38 -16.38 -19.13
CA SER A 215 0.47 -16.99 -18.11
C SER A 215 1.29 -15.94 -17.35
N TRP A 216 1.71 -14.86 -18.02
CA TRP A 216 2.70 -13.92 -17.48
C TRP A 216 2.16 -12.52 -17.17
N LYS A 217 1.00 -12.15 -17.72
CA LYS A 217 0.40 -10.84 -17.46
C LYS A 217 0.19 -10.62 -15.97
N LEU A 218 0.34 -9.36 -15.57
CA LEU A 218 0.01 -8.89 -14.23
C LEU A 218 -1.45 -9.22 -13.92
N ASP A 219 -1.69 -9.96 -12.85
CA ASP A 219 -3.03 -10.34 -12.45
C ASP A 219 -3.72 -9.24 -11.61
N ASP A 220 -5.03 -9.40 -11.41
CA ASP A 220 -5.84 -8.43 -10.68
C ASP A 220 -5.37 -8.30 -9.21
N ILE A 221 -4.97 -9.41 -8.58
CA ILE A 221 -4.46 -9.42 -7.20
C ILE A 221 -3.15 -8.66 -7.09
N SER A 222 -2.20 -8.86 -8.01
CA SER A 222 -0.95 -8.08 -8.02
C SER A 222 -1.23 -6.60 -8.26
N THR A 223 -2.19 -6.27 -9.14
CA THR A 223 -2.59 -4.88 -9.36
C THR A 223 -3.13 -4.26 -8.07
N ARG A 224 -4.05 -4.94 -7.37
CA ARG A 224 -4.59 -4.48 -6.08
C ARG A 224 -3.50 -4.27 -5.03
N LEU A 225 -2.57 -5.21 -4.88
CA LEU A 225 -1.42 -5.11 -3.97
C LEU A 225 -0.57 -3.86 -4.25
N ARG A 226 -0.34 -3.54 -5.53
CA ARG A 226 0.44 -2.37 -5.94
C ARG A 226 -0.25 -1.06 -5.54
N PHE A 227 -1.56 -0.95 -5.75
CA PHE A 227 -2.31 0.24 -5.33
C PHE A 227 -2.39 0.37 -3.79
N VAL A 228 -2.54 -0.74 -3.06
CA VAL A 228 -2.48 -0.71 -1.58
C VAL A 228 -1.10 -0.27 -1.09
N THR A 229 -0.04 -0.78 -1.72
CA THR A 229 1.34 -0.37 -1.40
C THR A 229 1.57 1.12 -1.66
N ALA A 230 1.10 1.64 -2.81
CA ALA A 230 1.18 3.07 -3.12
C ALA A 230 0.47 3.92 -2.05
N LEU A 231 -0.72 3.49 -1.62
CA LEU A 231 -1.50 4.19 -0.59
C LEU A 231 -0.85 4.12 0.79
N GLN A 232 -0.22 2.99 1.15
CA GLN A 232 0.55 2.87 2.40
C GLN A 232 1.71 3.88 2.43
N MET A 233 2.44 4.03 1.32
CA MET A 233 3.50 5.02 1.22
C MET A 233 2.98 6.45 1.34
N GLU A 234 1.86 6.73 0.65
CA GLU A 234 1.21 8.03 0.72
C GLU A 234 0.89 8.38 2.17
N ARG A 235 0.30 7.43 2.92
CA ARG A 235 -0.04 7.62 4.34
C ARG A 235 1.18 7.84 5.22
N ASN A 236 2.25 7.08 5.00
CA ASN A 236 3.50 7.25 5.77
C ASN A 236 4.13 8.63 5.57
N LEU A 237 3.97 9.23 4.39
CA LEU A 237 4.58 10.52 4.03
C LEU A 237 3.62 11.71 4.19
N THR A 238 2.33 11.48 4.46
CA THR A 238 1.32 12.54 4.59
C THR A 238 1.63 13.50 5.74
N SER A 239 2.30 13.04 6.81
CA SER A 239 2.71 13.89 7.93
C SER A 239 3.75 14.95 7.55
N LEU A 240 4.59 14.65 6.56
CA LEU A 240 5.61 15.54 6.02
C LEU A 240 5.05 16.40 4.88
N PHE A 241 4.19 15.80 4.06
CA PHE A 241 3.66 16.40 2.84
C PHE A 241 2.13 16.31 2.84
N PRO A 242 1.42 17.36 3.32
CA PRO A 242 -0.03 17.27 3.59
C PRO A 242 -0.89 17.03 2.34
N ASN A 243 -0.40 17.43 1.16
CA ASN A 243 -1.11 17.29 -0.12
C ASN A 243 -0.47 16.22 -1.02
N ILE A 244 0.24 15.26 -0.43
CA ILE A 244 0.91 14.20 -1.18
C ILE A 244 -0.10 13.27 -1.84
N VAL A 245 0.18 12.95 -3.10
CA VAL A 245 -0.50 11.90 -3.85
C VAL A 245 0.56 10.98 -4.44
N ILE A 246 0.46 9.68 -4.15
CA ILE A 246 1.33 8.65 -4.70
C ILE A 246 0.50 7.69 -5.55
N LEU A 247 0.90 7.51 -6.80
CA LEU A 247 0.21 6.65 -7.77
C LEU A 247 1.19 5.69 -8.45
N PRO A 248 0.75 4.44 -8.73
CA PRO A 248 1.48 3.56 -9.64
C PRO A 248 1.56 4.14 -11.05
N PHE A 249 2.69 3.94 -11.73
CA PHE A 249 2.83 4.23 -13.15
C PHE A 249 3.62 3.12 -13.88
N GLY A 250 3.83 3.28 -15.18
CA GLY A 250 4.63 2.35 -15.99
C GLY A 250 3.98 0.98 -16.12
N SER A 251 4.80 -0.08 -15.96
CA SER A 251 4.39 -1.48 -16.15
C SER A 251 3.22 -1.92 -15.26
N SER A 252 2.97 -1.21 -14.16
CA SER A 252 1.85 -1.50 -13.25
C SER A 252 0.48 -1.15 -13.82
N VAL A 253 0.41 -0.24 -14.80
CA VAL A 253 -0.86 0.34 -15.28
C VAL A 253 -0.96 0.45 -16.80
N ASN A 254 0.12 0.16 -17.54
CA ASN A 254 0.17 0.27 -19.00
C ASN A 254 -0.30 -0.99 -19.76
N SER A 255 -0.87 -1.99 -19.08
CA SER A 255 -1.31 -3.30 -19.61
C SER A 255 -0.22 -4.26 -20.13
N PHE A 256 1.05 -3.83 -20.15
CA PHE A 256 2.21 -4.67 -20.52
C PHE A 256 2.98 -5.20 -19.30
N GLY A 257 2.43 -5.03 -18.10
CA GLY A 257 3.02 -5.54 -16.87
C GLY A 257 3.11 -7.07 -16.85
N LYS A 258 4.30 -7.57 -16.52
CA LYS A 258 4.54 -8.99 -16.21
C LYS A 258 4.50 -9.22 -14.70
N ARG A 259 4.08 -10.39 -14.24
CA ARG A 259 4.23 -10.77 -12.82
C ARG A 259 5.68 -10.64 -12.36
N GLY A 260 5.87 -10.23 -11.11
CA GLY A 260 7.20 -9.97 -10.55
C GLY A 260 7.91 -8.73 -11.11
N CYS A 261 7.31 -7.95 -12.01
CA CYS A 261 7.90 -6.67 -12.41
C CYS A 261 7.87 -5.65 -11.25
N ASP A 262 8.71 -4.62 -11.36
CA ASP A 262 8.84 -3.59 -10.33
C ASP A 262 7.55 -2.77 -10.16
N LEU A 263 7.40 -2.19 -8.98
CA LEU A 263 6.39 -1.18 -8.70
C LEU A 263 7.04 0.20 -8.81
N ASP A 264 6.73 0.90 -9.90
CA ASP A 264 7.13 2.28 -10.12
C ASP A 264 6.03 3.22 -9.60
N LEU A 265 6.42 4.16 -8.74
CA LEU A 265 5.52 5.13 -8.11
C LEU A 265 5.90 6.56 -8.47
N VAL A 266 4.88 7.36 -8.81
CA VAL A 266 5.01 8.80 -8.98
C VAL A 266 4.40 9.49 -7.78
N MET A 267 5.16 10.40 -7.18
CA MET A 267 4.76 11.20 -6.04
C MET A 267 4.58 12.65 -6.47
N THR A 268 3.40 13.20 -6.21
CA THR A 268 3.03 14.60 -6.46
C THR A 268 2.76 15.30 -5.13
N LEU A 269 3.41 16.45 -4.92
CA LEU A 269 3.22 17.31 -3.73
C LEU A 269 2.11 18.35 -3.92
N ASP A 270 1.75 18.57 -5.18
CA ASP A 270 0.76 19.53 -5.65
C ASP A 270 -0.65 18.92 -5.74
N GLY A 271 -1.03 18.04 -4.80
CA GLY A 271 -2.44 17.68 -4.63
C GLY A 271 -3.30 18.93 -4.38
N GLU A 272 -4.61 18.79 -4.11
CA GLU A 272 -5.53 19.92 -3.96
C GLU A 272 -4.92 21.12 -3.20
N LYS A 273 -4.51 22.16 -3.93
CA LYS A 273 -3.89 23.35 -3.37
C LYS A 273 -4.96 24.16 -2.67
N ARG A 274 -5.03 24.02 -1.35
CA ARG A 274 -5.98 24.76 -0.52
C ARG A 274 -5.29 25.99 0.08
N GLU A 275 -4.91 26.93 -0.79
CA GLU A 275 -4.48 28.23 -0.29
C GLU A 275 -5.71 28.95 0.28
N LYS A 276 -5.70 29.18 1.60
CA LYS A 276 -6.71 30.01 2.25
C LYS A 276 -6.22 31.46 2.21
N THR A 277 -6.60 32.18 1.16
CA THR A 277 -6.20 33.59 0.92
C THR A 277 -6.57 34.53 2.06
N THR A 278 -7.56 34.17 2.89
CA THR A 278 -7.95 34.95 4.07
C THR A 278 -7.09 34.67 5.32
N SER A 279 -6.17 33.70 5.26
CA SER A 279 -5.32 33.34 6.40
C SER A 279 -4.14 34.29 6.51
N ARG A 280 -3.92 34.86 7.70
CA ARG A 280 -2.73 35.69 7.98
C ARG A 280 -1.51 34.87 8.37
N PHE A 281 -1.71 33.63 8.83
CA PHE A 281 -0.62 32.68 9.07
C PHE A 281 -0.38 31.88 7.79
N VAL A 282 0.85 31.98 7.29
CA VAL A 282 1.35 31.25 6.12
C VAL A 282 2.60 30.50 6.55
N PHE A 283 2.73 29.24 6.16
CA PHE A 283 3.93 28.45 6.46
C PHE A 283 5.14 29.05 5.76
N GLN A 284 6.27 29.13 6.46
CA GLN A 284 7.51 29.60 5.85
C GLN A 284 7.98 28.56 4.82
N THR A 285 7.93 28.94 3.54
CA THR A 285 8.42 28.12 2.44
C THR A 285 9.70 28.73 1.89
N LYS A 286 10.69 27.91 1.54
CA LYS A 286 11.82 28.37 0.73
C LYS A 286 11.44 28.24 -0.74
N SER A 287 11.59 29.32 -1.51
CA SER A 287 11.56 29.23 -2.97
C SER A 287 12.79 28.46 -3.44
N SER A 288 12.59 27.54 -4.37
CA SER A 288 13.66 26.87 -5.13
C SER A 288 14.32 27.83 -6.11
#